data_AF-A0A8J1JL02-F1
#
_entry.id   AF-A0A8J1JL02-F1
#
_cell.length_a   1.000
_cell.length_b   1.000
_cell.length_c   1.000
_cell.angle_alpha   90.00
_cell.angle_beta   90.00
_cell.angle_gamma   90.00
#
_symmetry.space_group_name_H-M   'P 1'
#
loop_
_entity.id
_entity.type
_entity.pdbx_description
1 polymer ?
#
loop_
_entity_poly.entity_id
_entity_poly.type
_entity_poly.pdbx_seq_one_letter_code
_entity_poly.pdbx_strand_id
1 'polypeptide(L)'
;MAQCGQDPPPRRAQGRLLSSQRRCSQEDLTVSVVFPGLVTRESCCRFTCELLKHILHQRHQLPLPYEQLLGFSGKAQGSEDAAKKRSWTEELGNRQCKQTLSDLEELLGQLETLFAITPVPRVLLLLGGNPVNPKELYDIDMAGVSVGNGEQSLGTRPCLRQLFHALFLADPFSDLRATSVLSLVVMVQGQRQCGTDWFKPKLNYKVPSRGHTLTVRLACTDSPAPEPTSGDYIWFQAPVTVKGFQN
;
A
#
# COMPACT_ATOMS: atom_id res chain seq x y z
N MET A 1 -19.69 78.99 3.54
CA MET A 1 -18.85 78.52 4.66
C MET A 1 -19.53 77.29 5.26
N ALA A 2 -18.71 76.28 5.55
CA ALA A 2 -19.10 74.88 5.72
C ALA A 2 -20.03 74.60 6.92
N GLN A 3 -20.94 73.63 6.74
CA GLN A 3 -21.55 72.88 7.84
C GLN A 3 -21.01 71.45 7.81
N CYS A 4 -20.57 71.01 8.98
CA CYS A 4 -19.99 69.71 9.30
C CYS A 4 -21.10 68.66 9.40
N GLY A 5 -21.09 67.67 8.51
CA GLY A 5 -22.07 66.57 8.46
C GLY A 5 -21.51 65.30 9.10
N GLN A 6 -22.33 64.67 9.93
CA GLN A 6 -22.07 63.49 10.77
C GLN A 6 -21.89 62.19 9.96
N ASP A 7 -21.06 61.30 10.50
CA ASP A 7 -20.78 59.94 9.99
C ASP A 7 -22.03 59.03 9.98
N PRO A 8 -22.25 58.24 8.91
CA PRO A 8 -23.10 57.05 8.95
C PRO A 8 -22.26 55.76 9.17
N PRO A 9 -22.82 54.72 9.81
CA PRO A 9 -22.09 53.48 10.11
C PRO A 9 -21.86 52.62 8.86
N PRO A 10 -20.79 51.79 8.83
CA PRO A 10 -20.45 51.02 7.65
C PRO A 10 -21.43 49.86 7.43
N ARG A 11 -21.90 49.77 6.18
CA ARG A 11 -22.78 48.73 5.65
C ARG A 11 -22.11 47.35 5.75
N ARG A 12 -22.85 46.38 6.29
CA ARG A 12 -22.53 44.94 6.23
C ARG A 12 -22.34 44.51 4.76
N ALA A 13 -21.09 44.25 4.38
CA ALA A 13 -20.78 43.55 3.15
C ALA A 13 -20.98 42.04 3.39
N GLN A 14 -22.06 41.49 2.84
CA GLN A 14 -22.18 40.05 2.57
C GLN A 14 -21.11 39.67 1.55
N GLY A 15 -19.99 39.14 2.07
CA GLY A 15 -18.89 38.59 1.29
C GLY A 15 -19.04 37.07 1.16
N ARG A 16 -19.66 36.67 0.05
CA ARG A 16 -19.47 35.44 -0.74
C ARG A 16 -18.84 34.23 -0.04
N LEU A 17 -19.66 33.19 0.05
CA LEU A 17 -19.27 31.77 -0.02
C LEU A 17 -18.02 31.58 -0.89
N LEU A 18 -16.87 31.28 -0.26
CA LEU A 18 -15.70 30.74 -0.95
C LEU A 18 -15.91 29.24 -1.16
N SER A 19 -16.83 28.91 -2.05
CA SER A 19 -16.86 27.59 -2.70
C SER A 19 -15.87 27.61 -3.86
N SER A 20 -14.57 27.43 -3.57
CA SER A 20 -13.58 27.00 -4.58
C SER A 20 -12.24 26.64 -3.94
N GLN A 21 -12.20 25.51 -3.22
CA GLN A 21 -10.96 24.77 -3.00
C GLN A 21 -11.04 23.46 -3.80
N ARG A 22 -11.18 23.60 -5.12
CA ARG A 22 -10.98 22.50 -6.08
C ARG A 22 -9.62 22.68 -6.74
N ARG A 23 -8.63 22.10 -6.08
CA ARG A 23 -7.39 21.48 -6.59
C ARG A 23 -6.42 21.40 -5.41
N CYS A 24 -6.72 20.52 -4.44
CA CYS A 24 -5.69 20.10 -3.52
C CYS A 24 -4.76 19.21 -4.34
N SER A 25 -3.59 19.74 -4.71
CA SER A 25 -2.42 18.94 -5.06
C SER A 25 -2.32 17.83 -4.02
N GLN A 26 -2.39 16.57 -4.45
CA GLN A 26 -2.25 15.42 -3.57
C GLN A 26 -0.83 15.50 -3.01
N GLU A 27 -0.68 16.10 -1.83
CA GLU A 27 0.59 16.18 -1.13
C GLU A 27 1.00 14.76 -0.76
N ASP A 28 2.27 14.42 -0.99
CA ASP A 28 2.83 13.10 -0.68
C ASP A 28 2.73 12.84 0.83
N LEU A 29 1.68 12.13 1.25
CA LEU A 29 1.47 11.83 2.66
C LEU A 29 2.56 10.86 3.14
N THR A 30 3.22 11.21 4.23
CA THR A 30 4.25 10.37 4.85
C THR A 30 3.82 9.98 6.26
N VAL A 31 3.77 8.68 6.54
CA VAL A 31 3.49 8.10 7.85
C VAL A 31 4.78 7.47 8.37
N SER A 32 5.30 7.99 9.49
CA SER A 32 6.51 7.48 10.12
C SER A 32 6.16 6.60 11.32
N VAL A 33 6.73 5.41 11.39
CA VAL A 33 6.54 4.46 12.49
C VAL A 33 7.91 4.06 13.03
N VAL A 34 8.14 4.37 14.31
CA VAL A 34 9.40 4.05 15.00
C VAL A 34 9.15 2.94 16.02
N PHE A 35 9.76 1.79 15.81
CA PHE A 35 9.69 0.65 16.73
C PHE A 35 10.72 0.80 17.86
N PRO A 36 10.38 0.47 19.11
CA PRO A 36 11.24 0.65 20.29
C PRO A 36 12.33 -0.44 20.41
N GLY A 37 12.71 -1.09 19.31
CA GLY A 37 13.63 -2.23 19.31
C GLY A 37 13.77 -2.86 17.94
N LEU A 38 14.64 -3.88 17.85
CA LEU A 38 14.93 -4.61 16.63
C LEU A 38 13.71 -5.41 16.15
N VAL A 39 13.58 -5.60 14.84
CA VAL A 39 12.56 -6.48 14.24
C VAL A 39 13.23 -7.60 13.44
N THR A 40 12.53 -8.66 13.10
CA THR A 40 13.11 -9.72 12.24
C THR A 40 12.83 -9.43 10.76
N ARG A 41 13.57 -10.10 9.86
CA ARG A 41 13.25 -10.04 8.41
C ARG A 41 11.86 -10.58 8.12
N GLU A 42 11.45 -11.62 8.86
CA GLU A 42 10.11 -12.18 8.78
C GLU A 42 9.06 -11.12 9.18
N SER A 43 9.31 -10.34 10.24
CA SER A 43 8.42 -9.23 10.60
C SER A 43 8.32 -8.20 9.47
N CYS A 44 9.42 -7.80 8.84
CA CYS A 44 9.41 -6.88 7.70
C CYS A 44 8.60 -7.42 6.51
N CYS A 45 8.74 -8.71 6.21
CA CYS A 45 7.92 -9.38 5.22
C CYS A 45 6.43 -9.31 5.58
N ARG A 46 6.08 -9.65 6.83
CA ARG A 46 4.71 -9.55 7.34
C ARG A 46 4.16 -8.14 7.26
N PHE A 47 4.94 -7.11 7.60
CA PHE A 47 4.51 -5.71 7.45
C PHE A 47 4.15 -5.40 6.00
N THR A 48 5.00 -5.80 5.06
CA THR A 48 4.78 -5.60 3.62
C THR A 48 3.52 -6.33 3.13
N CYS A 49 3.38 -7.61 3.49
CA CYS A 49 2.23 -8.44 3.10
C CYS A 49 0.92 -7.90 3.67
N GLU A 50 0.88 -7.52 4.95
CA GLU A 50 -0.32 -6.97 5.58
C GLU A 50 -0.66 -5.58 5.02
N LEU A 51 0.32 -4.72 4.77
CA LEU A 51 0.10 -3.43 4.11
C LEU A 51 -0.49 -3.61 2.71
N LEU A 52 0.05 -4.55 1.92
CA LEU A 52 -0.43 -4.86 0.58
C LEU A 52 -1.91 -5.27 0.63
N LYS A 53 -2.26 -6.24 1.48
CA LYS A 53 -3.65 -6.69 1.65
C LYS A 53 -4.57 -5.54 2.08
N HIS A 54 -4.12 -4.74 3.04
CA HIS A 54 -4.87 -3.61 3.56
C HIS A 54 -5.12 -2.55 2.47
N ILE A 55 -4.09 -2.16 1.71
CA ILE A 55 -4.20 -1.19 0.63
C ILE A 55 -5.17 -1.71 -0.45
N LEU A 56 -5.05 -2.97 -0.86
CA LEU A 56 -5.96 -3.55 -1.85
C LEU A 56 -7.42 -3.48 -1.40
N HIS A 57 -7.70 -3.76 -0.13
CA HIS A 57 -9.05 -3.65 0.43
C HIS A 57 -9.51 -2.18 0.49
N GLN A 58 -8.71 -1.26 1.05
CA GLN A 58 -9.07 0.16 1.18
C GLN A 58 -9.27 0.85 -0.18
N ARG A 59 -8.53 0.43 -1.21
CA ARG A 59 -8.68 0.94 -2.58
C ARG A 59 -9.72 0.20 -3.41
N HIS A 60 -10.58 -0.60 -2.76
CA HIS A 60 -11.67 -1.35 -3.40
C HIS A 60 -11.18 -2.26 -4.54
N GLN A 61 -9.96 -2.77 -4.44
CA GLN A 61 -9.41 -3.76 -5.36
C GLN A 61 -9.79 -5.19 -4.95
N LEU A 62 -10.14 -5.37 -3.67
CA LEU A 62 -10.76 -6.56 -3.14
C LEU A 62 -12.10 -6.17 -2.49
N PRO A 63 -13.19 -6.93 -2.69
CA PRO A 63 -14.50 -6.59 -2.14
C PRO A 63 -14.61 -6.84 -0.63
N LEU A 64 -13.71 -7.65 -0.07
CA LEU A 64 -13.60 -7.95 1.35
C LEU A 64 -12.13 -8.05 1.74
N PRO A 65 -11.77 -7.97 3.04
CA PRO A 65 -10.43 -8.26 3.50
C PRO A 65 -9.97 -9.65 3.04
N TYR A 66 -8.69 -9.75 2.67
CA TYR A 66 -8.10 -10.97 2.10
C TYR A 66 -8.39 -12.23 2.92
N GLU A 67 -8.25 -12.16 4.24
CA GLU A 67 -8.48 -13.26 5.18
C GLU A 67 -9.93 -13.78 5.13
N GLN A 68 -10.90 -12.90 4.87
CA GLN A 68 -12.30 -13.29 4.74
C GLN A 68 -12.56 -13.97 3.39
N LEU A 69 -11.90 -13.51 2.32
CA LEU A 69 -12.04 -14.08 0.99
C LEU A 69 -11.58 -15.55 0.91
N LEU A 70 -10.53 -15.91 1.65
CA LEU A 70 -10.07 -17.31 1.77
C LEU A 70 -11.16 -18.24 2.31
N GLY A 71 -12.03 -17.74 3.20
CA GLY A 71 -13.14 -18.52 3.76
C GLY A 71 -14.27 -18.80 2.77
N PHE A 72 -14.42 -17.97 1.72
CA PHE A 72 -15.45 -18.13 0.70
C PHE A 72 -15.01 -19.04 -0.45
N SER A 73 -13.72 -19.02 -0.81
CA SER A 73 -13.19 -19.89 -1.87
C SER A 73 -13.30 -21.38 -1.52
N GLY A 74 -13.18 -21.74 -0.23
CA GLY A 74 -13.29 -23.12 0.26
C GLY A 74 -14.71 -23.67 0.47
N LYS A 75 -15.75 -22.82 0.52
CA LYS A 75 -17.13 -23.24 0.86
C LYS A 75 -18.04 -23.51 -0.35
N ALA A 76 -17.56 -23.28 -1.57
CA ALA A 76 -18.37 -23.39 -2.79
C ALA A 76 -18.53 -24.83 -3.35
N GLN A 77 -18.07 -25.87 -2.64
CA GLN A 77 -17.98 -27.24 -3.16
C GLN A 77 -19.04 -28.23 -2.60
N GLY A 78 -20.05 -27.79 -1.85
CA GLY A 78 -20.95 -28.69 -1.10
C GLY A 78 -22.45 -28.42 -1.15
N SER A 79 -23.03 -27.97 -2.27
CA SER A 79 -24.50 -27.96 -2.42
C SER A 79 -24.89 -28.05 -3.89
N GLU A 80 -25.21 -29.27 -4.33
CA GLU A 80 -25.68 -29.58 -5.69
C GLU A 80 -27.16 -29.20 -5.94
N ASP A 81 -27.91 -28.73 -4.93
CA ASP A 81 -29.38 -28.62 -5.02
C ASP A 81 -29.97 -27.19 -5.02
N ALA A 82 -29.17 -26.17 -5.33
CA ALA A 82 -29.66 -24.79 -5.53
C ALA A 82 -29.26 -24.18 -6.89
N ALA A 83 -28.87 -25.02 -7.85
CA ALA A 83 -28.27 -24.63 -9.13
C ALA A 83 -29.29 -24.26 -10.21
N LYS A 84 -30.25 -23.36 -9.91
CA LYS A 84 -31.19 -22.89 -10.94
C LYS A 84 -31.52 -21.40 -10.82
N LYS A 85 -30.50 -20.55 -10.66
CA LYS A 85 -30.51 -19.10 -10.99
C LYS A 85 -29.18 -18.37 -10.68
N ARG A 86 -28.02 -19.03 -10.75
CA ARG A 86 -26.76 -18.28 -10.63
C ARG A 86 -26.54 -17.49 -11.91
N SER A 87 -26.45 -16.19 -11.78
CA SER A 87 -26.25 -15.27 -12.90
C SER A 87 -24.88 -15.54 -13.54
N TRP A 88 -24.77 -15.50 -14.87
CA TRP A 88 -23.47 -15.56 -15.57
C TRP A 88 -22.44 -14.57 -15.00
N THR A 89 -22.91 -13.46 -14.44
CA THR A 89 -22.09 -12.46 -13.74
C THR A 89 -21.48 -12.98 -12.44
N GLU A 90 -22.22 -13.78 -11.65
CA GLU A 90 -21.70 -14.41 -10.42
C GLU A 90 -20.62 -15.47 -10.74
N GLU A 91 -20.79 -16.21 -11.83
CA GLU A 91 -19.81 -17.21 -12.27
C GLU A 91 -18.52 -16.54 -12.76
N LEU A 92 -18.62 -15.45 -13.53
CA LEU A 92 -17.47 -14.65 -13.95
C LEU A 92 -16.76 -14.01 -12.76
N GLY A 93 -17.51 -13.42 -11.83
CA GLY A 93 -16.98 -12.83 -10.60
C GLY A 93 -16.26 -13.86 -9.72
N ASN A 94 -16.80 -15.07 -9.61
CA ASN A 94 -16.15 -16.17 -8.88
C ASN A 94 -14.85 -16.63 -9.56
N ARG A 95 -14.81 -16.71 -10.90
CA ARG A 95 -13.58 -17.07 -11.62
C ARG A 95 -12.50 -16.00 -11.48
N GLN A 96 -12.87 -14.72 -11.58
CA GLN A 96 -11.96 -13.59 -11.37
C GLN A 96 -11.46 -13.52 -9.92
N CYS A 97 -12.35 -13.76 -8.94
CA CYS A 97 -12.01 -13.88 -7.53
C CYS A 97 -10.96 -14.95 -7.30
N LYS A 98 -11.21 -16.19 -7.78
CA LYS A 98 -10.27 -17.31 -7.64
C LYS A 98 -8.91 -17.02 -8.29
N GLN A 99 -8.90 -16.44 -9.49
CA GLN A 99 -7.64 -16.08 -10.16
C GLN A 99 -6.88 -15.01 -9.38
N THR A 100 -7.57 -13.95 -8.96
CA THR A 100 -6.94 -12.85 -8.20
C THR A 100 -6.36 -13.34 -6.89
N LEU A 101 -7.09 -14.21 -6.16
CA LEU A 101 -6.60 -14.80 -4.92
C LEU A 101 -5.39 -15.71 -5.17
N SER A 102 -5.40 -16.52 -6.23
CA SER A 102 -4.25 -17.35 -6.62
C SER A 102 -3.02 -16.52 -6.96
N ASP A 103 -3.18 -15.45 -7.76
CA ASP A 103 -2.07 -14.56 -8.14
C ASP A 103 -1.51 -13.83 -6.90
N LEU A 104 -2.39 -13.46 -5.96
CA LEU A 104 -2.02 -12.82 -4.71
C LEU A 104 -1.33 -13.78 -3.74
N GLU A 105 -1.80 -15.02 -3.60
CA GLU A 105 -1.15 -16.08 -2.81
C GLU A 105 0.26 -16.37 -3.34
N GLU A 106 0.42 -16.51 -4.66
CA GLU A 106 1.73 -16.69 -5.29
C GLU A 106 2.65 -15.50 -4.97
N LEU A 107 2.17 -14.27 -5.17
CA LEU A 107 2.93 -13.06 -4.88
C LEU A 107 3.36 -12.97 -3.41
N LEU A 108 2.47 -13.27 -2.46
CA LEU A 108 2.77 -13.26 -1.04
C LEU A 108 3.83 -14.32 -0.68
N GLY A 109 3.73 -15.54 -1.22
CA GLY A 109 4.73 -16.59 -1.01
C GLY A 109 6.10 -16.25 -1.60
N GLN A 110 6.12 -15.58 -2.75
CA GLN A 110 7.37 -15.13 -3.38
C GLN A 110 8.01 -13.96 -2.63
N LEU A 111 7.21 -13.06 -2.04
CA LEU A 111 7.72 -12.05 -1.11
C LEU A 111 8.37 -12.70 0.11
N GLU A 112 7.74 -13.71 0.72
CA GLU A 112 8.34 -14.46 1.84
C GLU A 112 9.69 -15.08 1.46
N THR A 113 9.77 -15.70 0.28
CA THR A 113 11.01 -16.28 -0.25
C THR A 113 12.09 -15.19 -0.46
N LEU A 114 11.72 -14.05 -1.03
CA LEU A 114 12.66 -12.96 -1.30
C LEU A 114 13.22 -12.33 -0.01
N PHE A 115 12.36 -12.08 0.99
CA PHE A 115 12.78 -11.51 2.28
C PHE A 115 13.67 -12.46 3.08
N ALA A 116 13.56 -13.78 2.85
CA ALA A 116 14.44 -14.77 3.46
C ALA A 116 15.88 -14.69 2.90
N ILE A 117 16.02 -14.48 1.58
CA ILE A 117 17.33 -14.53 0.89
C ILE A 117 18.07 -13.19 0.86
N THR A 118 17.38 -12.05 0.95
CA THR A 118 18.02 -10.73 0.85
C THR A 118 17.35 -9.69 1.75
N PRO A 119 18.12 -8.74 2.33
CA PRO A 119 17.53 -7.58 2.99
C PRO A 119 16.77 -6.73 1.97
N VAL A 120 15.58 -6.26 2.38
CA VAL A 120 14.69 -5.46 1.54
C VAL A 120 14.56 -4.07 2.16
N PRO A 121 15.28 -3.05 1.65
CA PRO A 121 15.20 -1.71 2.20
C PRO A 121 13.93 -0.96 1.77
N ARG A 122 13.32 -1.31 0.64
CA ARG A 122 12.15 -0.58 0.11
C ARG A 122 11.27 -1.47 -0.77
N VAL A 123 9.96 -1.25 -0.69
CA VAL A 123 8.94 -1.93 -1.51
C VAL A 123 7.98 -0.88 -2.08
N LEU A 124 7.64 -1.01 -3.36
CA LEU A 124 6.63 -0.19 -4.03
C LEU A 124 5.43 -1.03 -4.43
N LEU A 125 4.24 -0.52 -4.13
CA LEU A 125 2.98 -1.06 -4.62
C LEU A 125 2.39 -0.06 -5.62
N LEU A 126 2.33 -0.46 -6.89
CA LEU A 126 1.96 0.39 -8.01
C LEU A 126 0.58 -0.03 -8.50
N LEU A 127 -0.43 0.82 -8.30
CA LEU A 127 -1.80 0.57 -8.73
C LEU A 127 -2.13 1.35 -9.99
N GLY A 128 -2.56 0.62 -11.02
CA GLY A 128 -2.99 1.15 -12.31
C GLY A 128 -1.87 1.76 -13.15
N GLY A 129 -2.14 2.02 -14.43
CA GLY A 129 -1.14 2.59 -15.34
C GLY A 129 -0.05 1.58 -15.67
N ASN A 130 1.21 2.02 -15.61
CA ASN A 130 2.38 1.17 -15.82
C ASN A 130 3.45 1.47 -14.74
N PRO A 131 4.49 0.62 -14.57
CA PRO A 131 5.44 0.79 -13.49
C PRO A 131 6.20 2.14 -13.48
N VAL A 132 6.31 2.80 -14.64
CA VAL A 132 7.00 4.10 -14.79
C VAL A 132 6.05 5.28 -14.54
N ASN A 133 4.75 5.09 -14.75
CA ASN A 133 3.71 6.10 -14.55
C ASN A 133 2.45 5.45 -13.96
N PRO A 134 2.48 5.13 -12.65
CA PRO A 134 1.34 4.53 -11.96
C PRO A 134 0.23 5.56 -11.74
N LYS A 135 -1.00 5.10 -11.53
CA LYS A 135 -2.08 6.01 -11.07
C LYS A 135 -1.91 6.33 -9.59
N GLU A 136 -1.54 5.32 -8.81
CA GLU A 136 -1.27 5.41 -7.38
C GLU A 136 -0.02 4.60 -7.03
N LEU A 137 0.82 5.15 -6.16
CA LEU A 137 2.08 4.58 -5.70
C LEU A 137 2.10 4.64 -4.18
N TYR A 138 2.28 3.48 -3.58
CA TYR A 138 2.48 3.30 -2.15
C TYR A 138 3.91 2.83 -1.92
N ASP A 139 4.64 3.56 -1.10
CA ASP A 139 6.05 3.33 -0.83
C ASP A 139 6.24 2.86 0.62
N ILE A 140 6.87 1.72 0.79
CA ILE A 140 7.19 1.14 2.10
C ILE A 140 8.70 1.21 2.24
N ASP A 141 9.16 2.21 3.00
CA ASP A 141 10.57 2.46 3.28
C ASP A 141 10.95 1.79 4.60
N MET A 142 11.85 0.82 4.51
CA MET A 142 12.38 0.04 5.62
C MET A 142 13.89 0.26 5.80
N ALA A 143 14.48 1.27 5.14
CA ALA A 143 15.92 1.52 5.24
C ALA A 143 16.36 1.89 6.67
N GLY A 144 15.45 2.47 7.46
CA GLY A 144 15.70 2.81 8.87
C GLY A 144 15.51 1.65 9.85
N VAL A 145 15.09 0.47 9.38
CA VAL A 145 14.79 -0.69 10.23
C VAL A 145 16.06 -1.45 10.56
N SER A 146 16.29 -1.69 11.85
CA SER A 146 17.38 -2.53 12.34
C SER A 146 16.88 -3.97 12.54
N VAL A 147 17.53 -4.92 11.85
CA VAL A 147 17.12 -6.33 11.85
C VAL A 147 17.89 -7.14 12.89
N GLY A 148 17.16 -7.73 13.84
CA GLY A 148 17.68 -8.63 14.88
C GLY A 148 17.57 -10.12 14.51
N ASN A 149 18.17 -10.97 15.35
CA ASN A 149 18.26 -12.43 15.18
C ASN A 149 17.10 -13.23 15.82
N GLY A 150 16.01 -12.59 16.23
CA GLY A 150 14.81 -13.24 16.75
C GLY A 150 14.69 -13.24 18.27
N GLU A 151 15.74 -13.58 19.01
CA GLU A 151 15.70 -13.65 20.49
C GLU A 151 15.59 -12.27 21.16
N GLN A 152 16.20 -11.25 20.55
CA GLN A 152 16.18 -9.86 21.03
C GLN A 152 15.22 -8.98 20.21
N SER A 153 14.47 -9.59 19.29
CA SER A 153 13.58 -8.89 18.38
C SER A 153 12.19 -8.72 18.99
N LEU A 154 11.55 -7.60 18.67
CA LEU A 154 10.15 -7.36 19.00
C LEU A 154 9.24 -8.39 18.32
N GLY A 155 8.16 -8.75 19.00
CA GLY A 155 7.11 -9.57 18.39
C GLY A 155 6.44 -8.86 17.22
N THR A 156 6.18 -9.58 16.13
CA THR A 156 5.56 -9.03 14.90
C THR A 156 4.19 -8.41 15.15
N ARG A 157 3.35 -9.01 16.00
CA ARG A 157 1.96 -8.55 16.25
C ARG A 157 1.89 -7.15 16.89
N PRO A 158 2.62 -6.84 17.99
CA PRO A 158 2.73 -5.48 18.50
C PRO A 158 3.14 -4.44 17.45
N CYS A 159 4.16 -4.75 16.64
CA CYS A 159 4.64 -3.85 15.59
C CYS A 159 3.58 -3.61 14.51
N LEU A 160 2.87 -4.65 14.05
CA LEU A 160 1.75 -4.52 13.12
C LEU A 160 0.64 -3.63 13.70
N ARG A 161 0.28 -3.82 14.98
CA ARG A 161 -0.73 -2.98 15.63
C ARG A 161 -0.29 -1.51 15.68
N GLN A 162 0.96 -1.24 16.03
CA GLN A 162 1.50 0.12 16.03
C GLN A 162 1.48 0.74 14.63
N LEU A 163 1.89 -0.03 13.62
CA LEU A 163 1.86 0.37 12.22
C LEU A 163 0.45 0.74 11.74
N PHE A 164 -0.52 -0.16 11.93
CA PHE A 164 -1.89 0.10 11.49
C PHE A 164 -2.60 1.16 12.33
N HIS A 165 -2.22 1.32 13.60
CA HIS A 165 -2.69 2.44 14.41
C HIS A 165 -2.18 3.79 13.86
N ALA A 166 -0.90 3.88 13.49
CA ALA A 166 -0.34 5.10 12.88
C ALA A 166 -1.01 5.41 11.53
N LEU A 167 -1.24 4.39 10.70
CA LEU A 167 -1.99 4.55 9.45
C LEU A 167 -3.43 5.00 9.69
N PHE A 168 -4.11 4.42 10.67
CA PHE A 168 -5.47 4.79 11.01
C PHE A 168 -5.57 6.25 11.46
N LEU A 169 -4.63 6.73 12.29
CA LEU A 169 -4.59 8.12 12.72
C LEU A 169 -4.28 9.10 11.59
N ALA A 170 -3.45 8.70 10.61
CA ALA A 170 -3.11 9.53 9.46
C ALA A 170 -4.20 9.54 8.38
N ASP A 171 -5.11 8.56 8.40
CA ASP A 171 -6.23 8.37 7.47
C ASP A 171 -5.88 8.60 5.98
N PRO A 172 -4.85 7.90 5.45
CA PRO A 172 -4.38 8.09 4.08
C PRO A 172 -5.40 7.64 3.02
N PHE A 173 -6.42 6.88 3.43
CA PHE A 173 -7.43 6.29 2.54
C PHE A 173 -8.78 7.03 2.59
N SER A 174 -8.82 8.21 3.20
CA SER A 174 -10.00 9.08 3.32
C SER A 174 -10.65 9.48 1.98
N ASP A 175 -9.98 9.28 0.85
CA ASP A 175 -10.52 9.59 -0.46
C ASP A 175 -11.67 8.64 -0.84
N LEU A 176 -12.89 9.15 -0.72
CA LEU A 176 -14.15 8.50 -1.07
C LEU A 176 -14.39 8.35 -2.58
N ARG A 177 -13.45 8.73 -3.44
CA ARG A 177 -13.59 8.52 -4.88
C ARG A 177 -13.67 7.03 -5.18
N ALA A 178 -14.79 6.63 -5.80
CA ALA A 178 -14.97 5.29 -6.34
C ALA A 178 -13.78 4.95 -7.25
N THR A 179 -12.94 4.03 -6.79
CA THR A 179 -11.74 3.62 -7.52
C THR A 179 -12.15 2.52 -8.48
N SER A 180 -11.94 2.75 -9.77
CA SER A 180 -12.11 1.69 -10.78
C SER A 180 -11.22 0.49 -10.43
N VAL A 181 -11.58 -0.71 -10.87
CA VAL A 181 -10.67 -1.85 -10.78
C VAL A 181 -9.33 -1.52 -11.48
N LEU A 182 -8.24 -1.63 -10.73
CA LEU A 182 -6.87 -1.39 -11.15
C LEU A 182 -6.05 -2.68 -11.08
N SER A 183 -4.91 -2.66 -11.75
CA SER A 183 -3.90 -3.71 -11.66
C SER A 183 -2.79 -3.30 -10.68
N LEU A 184 -2.40 -4.19 -9.79
CA LEU A 184 -1.25 -4.05 -8.90
C LEU A 184 0.00 -4.65 -9.55
N VAL A 185 1.08 -3.87 -9.54
CA VAL A 185 2.45 -4.35 -9.78
C VAL A 185 3.27 -4.08 -8.51
N VAL A 186 4.00 -5.09 -8.05
CA VAL A 186 4.90 -4.96 -6.89
C VAL A 186 6.34 -4.87 -7.36
N MET A 187 7.06 -3.90 -6.79
CA MET A 187 8.50 -3.75 -6.97
C MET A 187 9.21 -3.79 -5.63
N VAL A 188 10.34 -4.47 -5.57
CA VAL A 188 11.09 -4.70 -4.32
C VAL A 188 12.55 -4.39 -4.57
N GLN A 189 13.20 -3.68 -3.65
CA GLN A 189 14.66 -3.57 -3.65
C GLN A 189 15.29 -4.79 -2.99
N GLY A 190 16.34 -5.31 -3.60
CA GLY A 190 17.15 -6.39 -3.05
C GLY A 190 18.58 -6.30 -3.56
N GLN A 191 19.49 -7.07 -2.97
CA GLN A 191 20.87 -7.11 -3.44
C GLN A 191 20.93 -7.67 -4.87
N ARG A 192 21.78 -7.09 -5.72
CA ARG A 192 21.92 -7.46 -7.14
C ARG A 192 22.15 -8.95 -7.38
N GLN A 193 22.84 -9.63 -6.47
CA GLN A 193 23.20 -11.04 -6.58
C GLN A 193 22.44 -11.92 -5.59
N CYS A 194 21.24 -11.53 -5.15
CA CYS A 194 20.44 -12.32 -4.22
C CYS A 194 19.98 -13.68 -4.77
N GLY A 195 20.04 -13.90 -6.09
CA GLY A 195 19.70 -15.17 -6.72
C GLY A 195 18.20 -15.45 -6.81
N THR A 196 17.35 -14.41 -6.86
CA THR A 196 15.91 -14.61 -7.11
C THR A 196 15.62 -14.89 -8.59
N ASP A 197 14.89 -15.97 -8.87
CA ASP A 197 14.53 -16.37 -10.24
C ASP A 197 13.15 -15.86 -10.68
N TRP A 198 12.24 -15.68 -9.72
CA TRP A 198 10.86 -15.29 -9.96
C TRP A 198 10.76 -13.77 -10.22
N PHE A 199 11.33 -12.97 -9.33
CA PHE A 199 11.38 -11.52 -9.46
C PHE A 199 12.37 -11.10 -10.55
N LYS A 200 11.94 -10.24 -11.48
CA LYS A 200 12.77 -9.83 -12.63
C LYS A 200 13.53 -8.53 -12.34
N PRO A 201 14.86 -8.49 -12.50
CA PRO A 201 15.65 -7.29 -12.22
C PRO A 201 15.33 -6.16 -13.21
N LYS A 202 15.30 -4.93 -12.70
CA LYS A 202 15.04 -3.69 -13.44
C LYS A 202 16.13 -2.65 -13.12
N LEU A 203 17.30 -2.86 -13.71
CA LEU A 203 18.51 -2.05 -13.45
C LEU A 203 18.34 -0.55 -13.75
N ASN A 204 17.51 -0.21 -14.73
CA ASN A 204 17.29 1.17 -15.16
C ASN A 204 16.02 1.80 -14.56
N TYR A 205 15.38 1.13 -13.60
CA TYR A 205 14.15 1.64 -13.01
C TYR A 205 14.43 2.85 -12.12
N LYS A 206 13.60 3.87 -12.26
CA LYS A 206 13.57 5.06 -11.41
C LYS A 206 12.20 5.17 -10.79
N VAL A 207 12.14 5.50 -9.50
CA VAL A 207 10.88 5.68 -8.80
C VAL A 207 10.09 6.81 -9.48
N PRO A 208 8.82 6.58 -9.84
CA PRO A 208 7.96 7.60 -10.43
C PRO A 208 7.82 8.82 -9.53
N SER A 209 7.87 10.03 -10.11
CA SER A 209 7.65 11.29 -9.40
C SER A 209 6.17 11.72 -9.36
N ARG A 210 5.28 10.93 -9.97
CA ARG A 210 3.84 11.19 -10.06
C ARG A 210 3.05 10.00 -9.53
N GLY A 211 1.83 10.28 -9.07
CA GLY A 211 0.93 9.27 -8.53
C GLY A 211 1.33 8.81 -7.14
N HIS A 212 2.25 9.48 -6.47
CA HIS A 212 2.65 9.14 -5.12
C HIS A 212 1.51 9.47 -4.14
N THR A 213 1.06 8.45 -3.41
CA THR A 213 -0.13 8.53 -2.55
C THR A 213 0.26 8.46 -1.08
N LEU A 214 1.18 7.57 -0.72
CA LEU A 214 1.57 7.32 0.66
C LEU A 214 2.99 6.76 0.72
N THR A 215 3.84 7.36 1.57
CA THR A 215 5.07 6.73 2.06
C THR A 215 4.87 6.26 3.50
N VAL A 216 5.11 4.99 3.77
CA VAL A 216 5.23 4.43 5.11
C VAL A 216 6.71 4.26 5.42
N ARG A 217 7.25 5.09 6.32
CA ARG A 217 8.64 4.98 6.77
C ARG A 217 8.70 4.20 8.07
N LEU A 218 9.42 3.10 8.05
CA LEU A 218 9.65 2.22 9.19
C LEU A 218 11.08 2.41 9.70
N ALA A 219 11.23 2.60 11.01
CA ALA A 219 12.52 2.75 11.65
C ALA A 219 12.55 2.09 13.04
N CYS A 220 13.75 1.86 13.57
CA CYS A 220 13.96 1.42 14.95
C CYS A 220 14.63 2.56 15.76
N THR A 221 14.34 2.68 17.06
CA THR A 221 14.89 3.72 17.95
C THR A 221 16.42 3.73 18.01
N ASP A 222 17.04 2.55 17.90
CA ASP A 222 18.49 2.36 18.01
C ASP A 222 19.18 2.22 16.64
N SER A 223 18.51 2.62 15.56
CA SER A 223 19.10 2.58 14.23
C SER A 223 20.14 3.70 14.12
N PRO A 224 21.43 3.38 13.90
CA PRO A 224 22.38 4.42 13.50
C PRO A 224 21.85 5.14 12.25
N ALA A 225 22.16 6.42 12.10
CA ALA A 225 21.80 7.19 10.91
C ALA A 225 22.09 6.35 9.66
N PRO A 226 21.20 6.35 8.64
CA PRO A 226 21.34 5.49 7.48
C PRO A 226 22.72 5.75 6.85
N GLU A 227 23.68 4.89 7.18
CA GLU A 227 24.94 4.80 6.46
C GLU A 227 24.52 4.62 4.99
N PRO A 228 25.11 5.37 4.04
CA PRO A 228 24.81 5.18 2.63
C PRO A 228 25.11 3.72 2.34
N THR A 229 24.06 2.91 2.25
CA THR A 229 24.21 1.46 2.23
C THR A 229 25.06 1.14 1.02
N SER A 230 26.29 0.74 1.26
CA SER A 230 27.31 0.35 0.27
C SER A 230 26.91 -0.92 -0.49
N GLY A 231 25.61 -1.24 -0.54
CA GLY A 231 25.04 -2.38 -1.22
C GLY A 231 24.57 -1.98 -2.60
N ASP A 232 24.99 -2.77 -3.58
CA ASP A 232 24.45 -2.79 -4.95
C ASP A 232 22.97 -3.27 -4.91
N TYR A 233 22.07 -2.44 -4.38
CA TYR A 233 20.64 -2.72 -4.39
C TYR A 233 20.05 -2.33 -5.74
N ILE A 234 19.27 -3.23 -6.31
CA ILE A 234 18.54 -3.00 -7.55
C ILE A 234 17.05 -3.26 -7.34
N TRP A 235 16.24 -2.67 -8.21
CA TRP A 235 14.82 -2.95 -8.23
C TRP A 235 14.56 -4.29 -8.91
N PHE A 236 13.70 -5.09 -8.31
CA PHE A 236 13.09 -6.25 -8.93
C PHE A 236 11.58 -6.06 -9.05
N GLN A 237 10.99 -6.55 -10.12
CA GLN A 237 9.55 -6.47 -10.39
C GLN A 237 8.95 -7.87 -10.35
N ALA A 238 7.78 -8.02 -9.71
CA ALA A 238 6.99 -9.24 -9.82
C ALA A 238 6.61 -9.50 -11.30
N PRO A 239 6.71 -10.74 -11.80
CA PRO A 239 6.31 -11.09 -13.16
C PRO A 239 4.79 -11.13 -13.32
N VAL A 240 4.06 -11.36 -12.22
CA VAL A 240 2.60 -11.36 -12.19
C VAL A 240 2.05 -9.96 -11.93
N THR A 241 0.86 -9.70 -12.45
CA THR A 241 0.12 -8.46 -12.23
C THR A 241 -1.24 -8.82 -11.64
N VAL A 242 -1.46 -8.48 -10.38
CA VAL A 242 -2.70 -8.83 -9.66
C VAL A 242 -3.78 -7.84 -10.08
N LYS A 243 -4.85 -8.32 -10.72
CA LYS A 243 -5.98 -7.45 -11.09
C LYS A 243 -6.98 -7.42 -9.93
N GLY A 244 -7.42 -6.24 -9.53
CA GLY A 244 -8.54 -6.14 -8.60
C GLY A 244 -9.82 -6.74 -9.21
N PHE A 245 -10.82 -6.95 -8.37
CA PHE A 245 -12.16 -7.31 -8.82
C PHE A 245 -13.22 -6.71 -7.89
N GLN A 246 -14.40 -6.46 -8.45
CA GLN A 246 -15.58 -5.97 -7.74
C GLN A 246 -16.76 -6.82 -8.22
N ASN A 247 -17.71 -7.13 -7.33
CA ASN A 247 -18.95 -7.86 -7.65
C ASN A 247 -20.05 -6.91 -8.08
#